data_AF-A0A8T2PD74-F1
#
_entry.id   AF-A0A8T2PD74-F1
#
_cell.length_a   1.000
_cell.length_b   1.000
_cell.length_c   1.000
_cell.angle_alpha   90.00
_cell.angle_beta   90.00
_cell.angle_gamma   90.00
#
_symmetry.space_group_name_H-M   'P 1'
#
loop_
_entity.id
_entity.type
_entity.pdbx_description
1 polymer ?
#
loop_
_entity_poly.entity_id
_entity_poly.type
_entity_poly.pdbx_seq_one_letter_code
_entity_poly.pdbx_strand_id
1 'polypeptide(L)'
;MVEESRAPLGLPVPRIAIHPSLHPSIPPQSIPVLMESSLLSCRAKTIKNTVSVNLELTAEEWKKKYEKEKDKSHALKGIIHKLEAELNRWRKGEAVPEEEQLNAKDQKNIGGTPLIGKLAPALGLLSAEEKDKYEEEIGELYKQLDDKDDEINQQSQLAEQLKQQMIDQDELLASTRRDYEKIQEELARLQMENEAAKEEVKEVLQALEELAVNYDQKSHEVEEKSRVNQQLTEELAQKTTTLVTVQRELTLLQELKANGVMEEEFTVARLYISKMKSEIKSLVNRSKQLETSQADTSRKIQANEKELASCQLLISQHQAKIKSLTDYMQSKMHEMSVMDKEKEHMSRLQDAEEIKMESHRESHQKQLSRLRDEIDEKQRALDELRDMNQGLQLEQKKLMSDYEKLKDEEQEKDAQLQKLAILNEKREQAKEDLKGLEDTVAKELQTLHNLRRLFIQDLSTRVARSVELDCDDEGGSAAQKQKITFLENNLEQLTKVHKQLVRDNADLRCELPKLEKRLRATAERVKALEAALREAKENTMRDRKRYQQEVDRIKEAVRSKNMARRGHSAQIGETWTMSEYAAVKALLYFLEDHAKPIRAGHHQMAPPTMAHSVRGGGAGGAASPQPVSEGINLK
;
A
#
# COMPACT_ATOMS: atom_id res chain seq x y z
N MET A 1 51.94 27.81 5.38
CA MET A 1 52.39 28.05 6.76
C MET A 1 52.10 26.78 7.53
N VAL A 2 53.16 26.22 8.09
CA VAL A 2 53.17 25.03 8.94
C VAL A 2 52.53 25.42 10.27
N GLU A 3 51.53 24.68 10.73
CA GLU A 3 51.24 24.63 12.15
C GLU A 3 50.72 23.24 12.53
N GLU A 4 51.45 22.66 13.47
CA GLU A 4 51.25 21.36 14.09
C GLU A 4 49.88 21.26 14.75
N SER A 5 49.26 20.08 14.68
CA SER A 5 48.44 19.58 15.77
C SER A 5 48.45 18.06 15.77
N ARG A 6 49.41 17.56 16.57
CA ARG A 6 49.43 16.29 17.30
C ARG A 6 48.24 15.36 17.07
N ALA A 7 48.54 14.20 16.50
CA ALA A 7 47.73 13.00 16.68
C ALA A 7 47.58 12.70 18.19
N PRO A 8 46.38 12.41 18.71
CA PRO A 8 46.28 11.79 20.02
C PRO A 8 46.77 10.36 19.87
N LEU A 9 47.85 10.08 20.59
CA LEU A 9 48.40 8.77 20.89
C LEU A 9 47.27 7.78 21.14
N GLY A 10 47.34 6.63 20.46
CA GLY A 10 46.45 5.50 20.69
C GLY A 10 46.42 5.17 22.17
N LEU A 11 45.27 5.40 22.80
CA LEU A 11 44.99 4.85 24.11
C LEU A 11 45.01 3.32 23.97
N PRO A 12 45.71 2.60 24.86
CA PRO A 12 45.69 1.15 24.83
C PRO A 12 44.24 0.73 25.09
N VAL A 13 43.66 0.01 24.14
CA VAL A 13 42.44 -0.76 24.38
C VAL A 13 42.69 -1.57 25.65
N PRO A 14 41.90 -1.42 26.72
CA PRO A 14 42.09 -2.27 27.87
C PRO A 14 41.80 -3.70 27.40
N ARG A 15 42.85 -4.52 27.30
CA ARG A 15 42.69 -5.97 27.31
C ARG A 15 41.99 -6.28 28.62
N ILE A 16 40.68 -6.47 28.56
CA ILE A 16 39.94 -7.13 29.61
C ILE A 16 40.49 -8.55 29.63
N ALA A 17 41.52 -8.75 30.46
CA ALA A 17 41.85 -10.05 30.98
C ALA A 17 40.61 -10.51 31.75
N ILE A 18 39.86 -11.43 31.15
CA ILE A 18 38.74 -12.09 31.82
C ILE A 18 39.36 -12.95 32.91
N HIS A 19 39.56 -12.35 34.08
CA HIS A 19 39.74 -13.08 35.33
C HIS A 19 38.37 -13.71 35.67
N PRO A 20 38.28 -15.02 35.90
CA PRO A 20 37.00 -15.71 36.06
C PRO A 20 36.49 -15.55 37.48
N SER A 21 36.01 -14.36 37.83
CA SER A 21 35.40 -14.14 39.13
C SER A 21 34.63 -12.82 39.16
N LEU A 22 33.30 -12.94 39.23
CA LEU A 22 32.30 -11.91 39.56
C LEU A 22 31.92 -10.94 38.43
N HIS A 23 31.03 -11.41 37.54
CA HIS A 23 30.22 -10.52 36.70
C HIS A 23 28.83 -10.35 37.35
N PRO A 24 28.28 -9.12 37.48
CA PRO A 24 26.86 -8.96 37.73
C PRO A 24 26.12 -9.45 36.48
N SER A 25 25.28 -10.46 36.64
CA SER A 25 24.47 -11.04 35.58
C SER A 25 23.62 -9.94 34.95
N ILE A 26 23.98 -9.51 33.73
CA ILE A 26 23.13 -8.63 32.92
C ILE A 26 21.81 -9.40 32.72
N PRO A 27 20.67 -8.86 33.14
CA PRO A 27 19.41 -9.55 33.00
C PRO A 27 19.15 -9.85 31.52
N PRO A 28 18.66 -11.05 31.16
CA PRO A 28 18.52 -11.47 29.77
C PRO A 28 17.61 -10.55 28.93
N GLN A 29 16.75 -9.77 29.59
CA GLN A 29 15.90 -8.76 28.95
C GLN A 29 16.66 -7.53 28.43
N SER A 30 17.89 -7.28 28.89
CA SER A 30 18.70 -6.11 28.48
C SER A 30 19.65 -6.40 27.32
N ILE A 31 19.84 -7.68 26.97
CA ILE A 31 20.74 -8.12 25.88
C ILE A 31 20.29 -7.59 24.51
N PRO A 32 18.99 -7.62 24.14
CA PRO A 32 18.54 -7.10 22.85
C PRO A 32 18.82 -5.59 22.70
N VAL A 33 18.57 -4.82 23.76
CA VAL A 33 18.76 -3.36 23.77
C VAL A 33 20.24 -2.98 23.64
N LEU A 34 21.13 -3.73 24.29
CA LEU A 34 22.58 -3.54 24.15
C LEU A 34 23.08 -3.91 22.76
N MET A 35 22.53 -4.96 22.16
CA MET A 35 22.87 -5.38 20.79
C MET A 35 22.39 -4.34 19.76
N GLU A 36 21.18 -3.81 19.93
CA GLU A 36 20.62 -2.76 19.10
C GLU A 36 21.43 -1.45 19.21
N SER A 37 21.82 -1.07 20.44
CA SER A 37 22.70 0.09 20.69
C SER A 37 24.08 -0.08 20.05
N SER A 38 24.64 -1.31 20.07
CA SER A 38 25.91 -1.64 19.42
C SER A 38 25.81 -1.56 17.90
N LEU A 39 24.72 -2.09 17.32
CA LEU A 39 24.45 -2.02 15.88
C LEU A 39 24.25 -0.58 15.40
N LEU A 40 23.56 0.25 16.19
CA LEU A 40 23.43 1.69 15.95
C LEU A 40 24.79 2.40 15.96
N SER A 41 25.66 2.08 16.93
CA SER A 41 27.03 2.62 16.99
C SER A 41 27.87 2.18 15.79
N CYS A 42 27.75 0.93 15.35
CA CYS A 42 28.44 0.41 14.16
C CYS A 42 27.94 1.09 12.87
N ARG A 43 26.63 1.29 12.71
CA ARG A 43 26.07 2.02 11.56
C ARG A 43 26.49 3.50 11.55
N ALA A 44 26.46 4.17 12.70
CA ALA A 44 26.85 5.57 12.81
C ALA A 44 28.31 5.83 12.37
N LYS A 45 29.23 4.89 12.62
CA LYS A 45 30.64 4.99 12.20
C LYS A 45 30.87 4.93 10.69
N THR A 46 29.87 4.50 9.91
CA THR A 46 29.95 4.48 8.43
C THR A 46 29.51 5.81 7.79
N ILE A 47 28.98 6.74 8.59
CA ILE A 47 28.58 8.07 8.14
C ILE A 47 29.83 8.93 7.95
N LYS A 48 30.11 9.31 6.70
CA LYS A 48 31.18 10.27 6.35
C LYS A 48 30.58 11.66 6.27
N ASN A 49 30.88 12.52 7.24
CA ASN A 49 30.52 13.92 7.17
C ASN A 49 31.54 14.68 6.31
N THR A 50 31.06 15.39 5.30
CA THR A 50 31.88 16.38 4.59
C THR A 50 32.00 17.62 5.45
N VAL A 51 33.14 17.78 6.10
CA VAL A 51 33.42 18.95 6.95
C VAL A 51 33.96 20.07 6.06
N SER A 52 33.23 21.18 5.99
CA SER A 52 33.70 22.43 5.40
C SER A 52 33.87 23.48 6.51
N VAL A 53 34.84 24.37 6.35
CA VAL A 53 34.98 25.52 7.25
C VAL A 53 33.77 26.42 7.05
N ASN A 54 33.03 26.68 8.13
CA ASN A 54 31.92 27.63 8.10
C ASN A 54 32.49 29.04 7.90
N LEU A 55 32.32 29.56 6.68
CA LEU A 55 32.68 30.93 6.34
C LEU A 55 31.47 31.82 6.57
N GLU A 56 31.52 32.65 7.61
CA GLU A 56 30.55 33.72 7.84
C GLU A 56 30.88 34.88 6.90
N LEU A 57 30.08 35.01 5.86
CA LEU A 57 30.18 36.11 4.90
C LEU A 57 28.82 36.81 4.86
N THR A 58 28.86 38.12 4.67
CA THR A 58 27.65 38.90 4.40
C THR A 58 27.01 38.47 3.08
N ALA A 59 25.71 38.77 2.91
CA ALA A 59 25.00 38.47 1.66
C ALA A 59 25.67 39.14 0.43
N GLU A 60 26.28 40.31 0.62
CA GLU A 60 27.01 41.02 -0.43
C GLU A 60 28.33 40.33 -0.79
N GLU A 61 29.06 39.80 0.19
CA GLU A 61 30.29 39.03 -0.04
C GLU A 61 30.02 37.68 -0.70
N TRP A 62 28.94 36.99 -0.32
CA TRP A 62 28.46 35.79 -1.02
C TRP A 62 28.07 36.09 -2.46
N LYS A 63 27.31 37.17 -2.69
CA LYS A 63 26.95 37.62 -4.04
C LYS A 63 28.20 37.93 -4.87
N LYS A 64 29.20 38.60 -4.29
CA LYS A 64 30.45 38.93 -4.97
C LYS A 64 31.31 37.69 -5.29
N LYS A 65 31.37 36.70 -4.39
CA LYS A 65 32.05 35.41 -4.65
C LYS A 65 31.32 34.61 -5.72
N TYR A 66 29.99 34.56 -5.66
CA TYR A 66 29.17 33.89 -6.66
C TYR A 66 29.33 34.52 -8.05
N GLU A 67 29.23 35.85 -8.16
CA GLU A 67 29.42 36.53 -9.45
C GLU A 67 30.83 36.30 -10.02
N LYS A 68 31.88 36.33 -9.18
CA LYS A 68 33.23 35.97 -9.62
C LYS A 68 33.32 34.54 -10.15
N GLU A 69 32.68 33.58 -9.50
CA GLU A 69 32.72 32.18 -9.94
C GLU A 69 31.85 31.94 -11.19
N LYS A 70 30.74 32.67 -11.30
CA LYS A 70 29.87 32.70 -12.48
C LYS A 70 30.57 33.30 -13.70
N ASP A 71 31.36 34.37 -13.52
CA ASP A 71 32.18 34.98 -14.56
C ASP A 71 33.29 34.01 -15.03
N LYS A 72 33.97 33.33 -14.10
CA LYS A 72 34.93 32.27 -14.45
C LYS A 72 34.27 31.11 -15.21
N SER A 73 33.09 30.68 -14.78
CA SER A 73 32.34 29.62 -15.45
C SER A 73 31.95 30.03 -16.88
N HIS A 74 31.53 31.28 -17.08
CA HIS A 74 31.27 31.83 -18.41
C HIS A 74 32.54 31.87 -19.28
N ALA A 75 33.67 32.30 -18.72
CA ALA A 75 34.95 32.33 -19.44
C ALA A 75 35.39 30.92 -19.87
N LEU A 76 35.30 29.93 -18.96
CA LEU A 76 35.65 28.53 -19.25
C LEU A 76 34.73 27.93 -20.31
N LYS A 77 33.41 28.21 -20.25
CA LYS A 77 32.48 27.78 -21.30
C LYS A 77 32.83 28.38 -22.66
N GLY A 78 33.26 29.64 -22.71
CA GLY A 78 33.73 30.29 -23.94
C GLY A 78 34.99 29.64 -24.51
N ILE A 79 35.93 29.22 -23.65
CA ILE A 79 37.12 28.47 -24.07
C ILE A 79 36.75 27.09 -24.59
N ILE A 80 35.86 26.36 -23.90
CA ILE A 80 35.36 25.05 -24.36
C ILE A 80 34.73 25.16 -25.75
N HIS A 81 33.85 26.14 -25.99
CA HIS A 81 33.23 26.33 -27.31
C HIS A 81 34.26 26.59 -28.42
N LYS A 82 35.32 27.35 -28.13
CA LYS A 82 36.40 27.61 -29.09
C LYS A 82 37.19 26.34 -29.40
N LEU A 83 37.55 25.57 -28.36
CA LEU A 83 38.22 24.29 -28.53
C LEU A 83 37.35 23.27 -29.28
N GLU A 84 36.05 23.22 -29.00
CA GLU A 84 35.10 22.36 -29.72
C GLU A 84 34.98 22.76 -31.18
N ALA A 85 34.96 24.06 -31.50
CA ALA A 85 34.95 24.55 -32.87
C ALA A 85 36.24 24.19 -33.62
N GLU A 86 37.40 24.34 -32.97
CA GLU A 86 38.71 23.96 -33.51
C GLU A 86 38.79 22.45 -33.77
N LEU A 87 38.39 21.63 -32.80
CA LEU A 87 38.37 20.17 -32.90
C LEU A 87 37.42 19.70 -34.00
N ASN A 88 36.28 20.37 -34.17
CA ASN A 88 35.35 20.10 -35.27
C ASN A 88 35.95 20.46 -36.65
N ARG A 89 36.80 21.48 -36.76
CA ARG A 89 37.54 21.78 -38.02
C ARG A 89 38.59 20.71 -38.31
N TRP A 90 39.34 20.28 -37.30
CA TRP A 90 40.31 19.18 -37.44
C TRP A 90 39.63 17.87 -37.87
N ARG A 91 38.48 17.54 -37.30
CA ARG A 91 37.69 16.35 -37.68
C ARG A 91 37.14 16.42 -39.12
N LYS A 92 36.99 17.62 -39.68
CA LYS A 92 36.60 17.84 -41.08
C LYS A 92 37.78 17.83 -42.05
N GLY A 93 39.01 17.62 -41.56
CA GLY A 93 40.23 17.55 -42.37
C GLY A 93 40.85 18.92 -42.69
N GLU A 94 40.38 20.00 -42.07
CA GLU A 94 40.99 21.33 -42.20
C GLU A 94 42.14 21.49 -41.19
N ALA A 95 43.32 21.92 -41.66
CA ALA A 95 44.42 22.32 -40.79
C ALA A 95 44.20 23.76 -40.30
N VAL A 96 44.08 23.96 -38.98
CA VAL A 96 43.96 25.30 -38.37
C VAL A 96 45.37 25.87 -38.17
N PRO A 97 45.72 27.03 -38.77
CA PRO A 97 47.04 27.65 -38.62
C PRO A 97 47.38 28.00 -37.16
N GLU A 98 48.65 27.89 -36.74
CA GLU A 98 49.11 28.14 -35.36
C GLU A 98 48.75 29.53 -34.80
N GLU A 99 48.47 30.52 -35.67
CA GLU A 99 48.04 31.87 -35.27
C GLU A 99 46.54 31.96 -34.88
N GLU A 100 45.71 31.01 -35.35
CA GLU A 100 44.28 30.91 -35.03
C GLU A 100 43.97 29.88 -33.93
N GLN A 101 44.94 29.02 -33.60
CA GLN A 101 44.84 28.08 -32.48
C GLN A 101 44.85 28.86 -31.17
N LEU A 102 44.13 28.37 -30.16
CA LEU A 102 44.18 28.95 -28.81
C LEU A 102 45.62 28.89 -28.27
N ASN A 103 46.32 30.03 -28.29
CA ASN A 103 47.76 30.13 -28.05
C ASN A 103 48.14 29.75 -26.60
N ALA A 104 49.35 29.20 -26.41
CA ALA A 104 49.88 28.64 -25.16
C ALA A 104 49.89 29.60 -23.94
N LYS A 105 49.61 30.90 -24.13
CA LYS A 105 49.41 31.84 -23.01
C LYS A 105 48.09 31.63 -22.26
N ASP A 106 47.06 31.09 -22.90
CA ASP A 106 45.79 30.71 -22.26
C ASP A 106 45.86 29.29 -21.64
N GLN A 107 46.89 28.49 -21.99
CA GLN A 107 47.16 27.16 -21.42
C GLN A 107 47.87 27.19 -20.06
N LYS A 108 48.26 28.36 -19.53
CA LYS A 108 48.96 28.45 -18.23
C LYS A 108 48.16 27.93 -17.02
N ASN A 109 46.91 27.54 -17.23
CA ASN A 109 46.05 26.93 -16.22
C ASN A 109 45.78 25.43 -16.42
N ILE A 110 46.42 24.77 -17.40
CA ILE A 110 46.21 23.35 -17.66
C ILE A 110 47.58 22.67 -17.76
N GLY A 111 47.84 21.78 -16.80
CA GLY A 111 49.09 21.07 -16.61
C GLY A 111 49.59 20.35 -17.86
N GLY A 112 50.90 20.43 -18.06
CA GLY A 112 51.59 20.06 -19.29
C GLY A 112 51.56 18.57 -19.62
N THR A 113 51.72 18.31 -20.92
CA THR A 113 52.10 16.99 -21.44
C THR A 113 53.22 17.21 -22.49
N PRO A 114 54.31 16.42 -22.50
CA PRO A 114 55.49 16.71 -23.32
C PRO A 114 55.33 16.22 -24.76
N LEU A 115 55.77 17.07 -25.70
CA LEU A 115 55.90 16.79 -27.12
C LEU A 115 57.22 16.01 -27.36
N ILE A 116 57.15 14.80 -27.92
CA ILE A 116 58.34 14.02 -28.31
C ILE A 116 58.72 14.39 -29.75
N GLY A 117 59.84 15.10 -29.87
CA GLY A 117 60.52 15.40 -31.14
C GLY A 117 61.29 14.19 -31.67
N LYS A 118 61.24 14.01 -33.00
CA LYS A 118 62.05 13.03 -33.75
C LYS A 118 63.53 13.43 -33.76
N LEU A 119 64.38 12.55 -33.24
CA LEU A 119 65.79 12.44 -33.60
C LEU A 119 65.92 11.46 -34.76
N ALA A 120 66.57 11.88 -35.85
CA ALA A 120 67.04 11.00 -36.91
C ALA A 120 68.52 10.64 -36.66
N PRO A 121 68.94 9.39 -36.90
CA PRO A 121 70.33 9.12 -37.26
C PRO A 121 70.50 8.47 -38.63
N ALA A 122 71.65 8.79 -39.21
CA ALA A 122 72.09 8.54 -40.57
C ALA A 122 72.49 7.07 -40.85
N LEU A 123 72.38 6.71 -42.13
CA LEU A 123 72.77 5.45 -42.75
C LEU A 123 74.26 5.13 -42.55
N GLY A 124 74.55 4.05 -41.82
CA GLY A 124 75.84 3.36 -41.80
C GLY A 124 75.68 1.93 -42.35
N LEU A 125 76.66 1.46 -43.12
CA LEU A 125 76.73 0.08 -43.62
C LEU A 125 76.86 -0.90 -42.44
N LEU A 126 75.78 -1.59 -42.14
CA LEU A 126 75.68 -2.62 -41.11
C LEU A 126 76.19 -3.97 -41.63
N SER A 127 76.96 -4.69 -40.81
CA SER A 127 77.39 -6.07 -41.05
C SER A 127 76.16 -7.00 -41.21
N ALA A 128 76.31 -8.13 -41.91
CA ALA A 128 75.21 -9.09 -42.11
C ALA A 128 74.58 -9.53 -40.78
N GLU A 129 75.39 -9.71 -39.73
CA GLU A 129 74.94 -10.07 -38.38
C GLU A 129 74.21 -8.94 -37.64
N GLU A 130 74.46 -7.68 -38.00
CA GLU A 130 73.72 -6.53 -37.47
C GLU A 130 72.40 -6.38 -38.21
N LYS A 131 72.38 -6.62 -39.53
CA LYS A 131 71.14 -6.64 -40.32
C LYS A 131 70.15 -7.70 -39.86
N ASP A 132 70.61 -8.92 -39.57
CA ASP A 132 69.75 -9.99 -39.06
C ASP A 132 69.12 -9.62 -37.72
N LYS A 133 69.88 -8.98 -36.82
CA LYS A 133 69.35 -8.45 -35.55
C LYS A 133 68.31 -7.35 -35.75
N TYR A 134 68.54 -6.43 -36.69
CA TYR A 134 67.55 -5.40 -37.01
C TYR A 134 66.31 -5.96 -37.69
N GLU A 135 66.43 -7.00 -38.52
CA GLU A 135 65.27 -7.69 -39.10
C GLU A 135 64.44 -8.41 -38.02
N GLU A 136 65.09 -9.05 -37.05
CA GLU A 136 64.43 -9.67 -35.90
C GLU A 136 63.73 -8.62 -35.02
N GLU A 137 64.40 -7.50 -34.72
CA GLU A 137 63.85 -6.38 -33.94
C GLU A 137 62.67 -5.69 -34.67
N ILE A 138 62.72 -5.58 -36.00
CA ILE A 138 61.58 -5.11 -36.81
C ILE A 138 60.42 -6.10 -36.75
N GLY A 139 60.67 -7.41 -36.81
CA GLY A 139 59.65 -8.44 -36.65
C GLY A 139 58.96 -8.39 -35.28
N GLU A 140 59.73 -8.18 -34.22
CA GLU A 140 59.20 -7.99 -32.87
C GLU A 140 58.35 -6.71 -32.75
N LEU A 141 58.76 -5.61 -33.38
CA LEU A 141 58.00 -4.36 -33.41
C LEU A 141 56.67 -4.50 -34.16
N TYR A 142 56.63 -5.24 -35.28
CA TYR A 142 55.39 -5.52 -36.00
C TYR A 142 54.43 -6.37 -35.16
N LYS A 143 54.95 -7.40 -34.50
CA LYS A 143 54.15 -8.21 -33.59
C LYS A 143 53.59 -7.39 -32.43
N GLN A 144 54.39 -6.51 -31.83
CA GLN A 144 53.91 -5.60 -30.79
C GLN A 144 52.83 -4.64 -31.29
N LEU A 145 52.89 -4.22 -32.56
CA LEU A 145 51.86 -3.36 -33.16
C LEU A 145 50.55 -4.13 -33.35
N ASP A 146 50.60 -5.37 -33.85
CA ASP A 146 49.43 -6.24 -34.00
C ASP A 146 48.78 -6.53 -32.64
N ASP A 147 49.59 -6.87 -31.62
CA ASP A 147 49.11 -7.08 -30.24
C ASP A 147 48.44 -5.80 -29.68
N LYS A 148 48.98 -4.63 -30.01
CA LYS A 148 48.43 -3.33 -29.59
C LYS A 148 47.15 -2.98 -30.34
N ASP A 149 47.04 -3.32 -31.62
CA ASP A 149 45.82 -3.12 -32.40
C ASP A 149 44.69 -4.03 -31.92
N ASP A 150 44.99 -5.27 -31.54
CA ASP A 150 44.04 -6.17 -30.89
C ASP A 150 43.59 -5.65 -29.53
N GLU A 151 44.51 -5.12 -28.72
CA GLU A 151 44.19 -4.47 -27.45
C GLU A 151 43.29 -3.24 -27.67
N ILE A 152 43.58 -2.39 -28.67
CA ILE A 152 42.75 -1.24 -29.03
C ILE A 152 41.35 -1.69 -29.46
N ASN A 153 41.24 -2.76 -30.25
CA ASN A 153 39.96 -3.30 -30.67
C ASN A 153 39.14 -3.81 -29.48
N GLN A 154 39.75 -4.56 -28.56
CA GLN A 154 39.09 -5.02 -27.34
C GLN A 154 38.62 -3.86 -26.46
N GLN A 155 39.47 -2.86 -26.26
CA GLN A 155 39.12 -1.66 -25.49
C GLN A 155 38.00 -0.86 -26.16
N SER A 156 37.99 -0.79 -27.50
CA SER A 156 36.93 -0.11 -28.26
C SER A 156 35.59 -0.83 -28.13
N GLN A 157 35.59 -2.17 -28.18
CA GLN A 157 34.39 -2.96 -27.96
C GLN A 157 33.85 -2.81 -26.53
N LEU A 158 34.73 -2.85 -25.53
CA LEU A 158 34.36 -2.63 -24.13
C LEU A 158 33.79 -1.21 -23.92
N ALA A 159 34.39 -0.20 -24.54
CA ALA A 159 33.90 1.17 -24.47
C ALA A 159 32.50 1.33 -25.06
N GLU A 160 32.20 0.67 -26.20
CA GLU A 160 30.87 0.73 -26.80
C GLU A 160 29.83 -0.04 -25.97
N GLN A 161 30.22 -1.17 -25.34
CA GLN A 161 29.36 -1.88 -24.39
C GLN A 161 29.03 -1.03 -23.16
N LEU A 162 30.02 -0.38 -22.55
CA LEU A 162 29.81 0.52 -21.41
C LEU A 162 28.93 1.71 -21.79
N LYS A 163 29.11 2.26 -23.00
CA LYS A 163 28.27 3.33 -23.53
C LYS A 163 26.83 2.89 -23.72
N GLN A 164 26.59 1.68 -24.23
CA GLN A 164 25.23 1.14 -24.32
C GLN A 164 24.61 0.97 -22.92
N GLN A 165 25.37 0.45 -21.95
CA GLN A 165 24.89 0.34 -20.57
C GLN A 165 24.53 1.70 -19.96
N MET A 166 25.28 2.77 -20.26
CA MET A 166 24.95 4.12 -19.82
C MET A 166 23.64 4.61 -20.46
N ILE A 167 23.43 4.36 -21.75
CA ILE A 167 22.21 4.73 -22.47
C ILE A 167 20.99 4.02 -21.86
N ASP A 168 21.10 2.71 -21.63
CA ASP A 168 20.00 1.92 -21.06
C ASP A 168 19.65 2.38 -19.63
N GLN A 169 20.66 2.75 -18.83
CA GLN A 169 20.46 3.34 -17.51
C GLN A 169 19.79 4.72 -17.58
N ASP A 170 20.21 5.59 -18.50
CA ASP A 170 19.60 6.90 -18.70
C ASP A 170 18.14 6.79 -19.17
N GLU A 171 17.83 5.82 -20.03
CA GLU A 171 16.45 5.56 -20.47
C GLU A 171 15.58 5.03 -19.32
N LEU A 172 16.11 4.14 -18.48
CA LEU A 172 15.42 3.66 -17.28
C LEU A 172 15.15 4.79 -16.28
N LEU A 173 16.14 5.67 -16.05
CA LEU A 173 15.98 6.85 -15.20
C LEU A 173 14.94 7.81 -15.77
N ALA A 174 14.95 8.04 -17.09
CA ALA A 174 13.95 8.86 -17.76
C ALA A 174 12.55 8.26 -17.67
N SER A 175 12.42 6.93 -17.79
CA SER A 175 11.15 6.22 -17.58
C SER A 175 10.64 6.38 -16.15
N THR A 176 11.52 6.18 -15.17
CA THR A 176 11.16 6.29 -13.75
C THR A 176 10.72 7.70 -13.40
N ARG A 177 11.36 8.74 -13.96
CA ARG A 177 10.94 10.15 -13.80
C ARG A 177 9.57 10.41 -14.39
N ARG A 178 9.30 9.93 -15.61
CA ARG A 178 7.98 10.07 -16.24
C ARG A 178 6.88 9.39 -15.43
N ASP A 179 7.15 8.22 -14.85
CA ASP A 179 6.17 7.52 -14.03
C ASP A 179 5.97 8.22 -12.67
N TYR A 180 7.03 8.80 -12.09
CA TYR A 180 6.91 9.64 -10.90
C TYR A 180 6.06 10.89 -11.17
N GLU A 181 6.25 11.56 -12.30
CA GLU A 181 5.43 12.71 -12.72
C GLU A 181 3.95 12.34 -12.85
N LYS A 182 3.63 11.21 -13.51
CA LYS A 182 2.23 10.71 -13.59
C LYS A 182 1.63 10.42 -12.23
N ILE A 183 2.37 9.76 -11.34
CA ILE A 183 1.91 9.48 -9.97
C ILE A 183 1.65 10.79 -9.21
N GLN A 184 2.51 11.79 -9.40
CA GLN A 184 2.36 13.09 -8.77
C GLN A 184 1.14 13.85 -9.31
N GLU A 185 0.87 13.77 -10.62
CA GLU A 185 -0.34 14.32 -11.25
C GLU A 185 -1.62 13.63 -10.75
N GLU A 186 -1.63 12.30 -10.66
CA GLU A 186 -2.76 11.54 -10.12
C GLU A 186 -3.01 11.87 -8.65
N LEU A 187 -1.95 12.02 -7.84
CA LEU A 187 -2.06 12.43 -6.45
C LEU A 187 -2.67 13.84 -6.33
N ALA A 188 -2.22 14.79 -7.15
CA ALA A 188 -2.78 16.13 -7.19
C ALA A 188 -4.26 16.13 -7.62
N ARG A 189 -4.62 15.32 -8.63
CA ARG A 189 -6.01 15.15 -9.06
C ARG A 189 -6.89 14.58 -7.93
N LEU A 190 -6.44 13.52 -7.27
CA LEU A 190 -7.16 12.91 -6.14
C LEU A 190 -7.30 13.88 -4.96
N GLN A 191 -6.31 14.72 -4.70
CA GLN A 191 -6.41 15.79 -3.69
C GLN A 191 -7.48 16.81 -4.08
N MET A 192 -7.52 17.26 -5.33
CA MET A 192 -8.56 18.18 -5.80
C MET A 192 -9.96 17.57 -5.73
N GLU A 193 -10.12 16.31 -6.13
CA GLU A 193 -11.38 15.57 -6.00
C GLU A 193 -11.81 15.42 -4.52
N ASN A 194 -10.85 15.18 -3.62
CA ASN A 194 -11.14 15.07 -2.19
C ASN A 194 -11.60 16.41 -1.59
N GLU A 195 -10.94 17.52 -1.93
CA GLU A 195 -11.35 18.86 -1.48
C GLU A 195 -12.71 19.27 -2.07
N ALA A 196 -12.97 18.94 -3.34
CA ALA A 196 -14.29 19.17 -3.94
C ALA A 196 -15.39 18.39 -3.20
N ALA A 197 -15.17 17.10 -2.92
CA ALA A 197 -16.10 16.28 -2.17
C ALA A 197 -16.32 16.78 -0.73
N LYS A 198 -15.29 17.34 -0.08
CA LYS A 198 -15.44 17.97 1.25
C LYS A 198 -16.33 19.20 1.21
N GLU A 199 -16.18 20.06 0.20
CA GLU A 199 -17.06 21.22 0.03
C GLU A 199 -18.51 20.79 -0.29
N GLU A 200 -18.72 19.77 -1.13
CA GLU A 200 -20.06 19.21 -1.36
C GLU A 200 -20.70 18.68 -0.06
N VAL A 201 -19.94 17.95 0.76
CA VAL A 201 -20.44 17.46 2.07
C VAL A 201 -20.79 18.63 2.99
N LYS A 202 -19.99 19.70 2.98
CA LYS A 202 -20.24 20.90 3.78
C LYS A 202 -21.50 21.64 3.33
N GLU A 203 -21.73 21.74 2.02
CA GLU A 203 -22.99 22.28 1.47
C GLU A 203 -24.20 21.44 1.89
N VAL A 204 -24.09 20.11 1.83
CA VAL A 204 -25.15 19.20 2.29
C VAL A 204 -25.42 19.35 3.78
N LEU A 205 -24.38 19.47 4.61
CA LEU A 205 -24.54 19.69 6.04
C LEU A 205 -25.24 21.03 6.34
N GLN A 206 -24.85 22.10 5.64
CA GLN A 206 -25.52 23.40 5.77
C GLN A 206 -27.00 23.31 5.36
N ALA A 207 -27.31 22.63 4.26
CA ALA A 207 -28.69 22.42 3.84
C ALA A 207 -29.51 21.63 4.88
N LEU A 208 -28.89 20.63 5.54
CA LEU A 208 -29.53 19.88 6.62
C LEU A 208 -29.74 20.74 7.88
N GLU A 209 -28.80 21.62 8.22
CA GLU A 209 -28.97 22.59 9.30
C GLU A 209 -30.12 23.56 9.02
N GLU A 210 -30.20 24.09 7.80
CA GLU A 210 -31.31 24.95 7.37
C GLU A 210 -32.67 24.20 7.43
N LEU A 211 -32.70 22.93 7.00
CA LEU A 211 -33.90 22.09 7.14
C LEU A 211 -34.28 21.87 8.60
N ALA A 212 -33.31 21.61 9.48
CA ALA A 212 -33.56 21.39 10.90
C ALA A 212 -34.17 22.63 11.55
N VAL A 213 -33.65 23.82 11.25
CA VAL A 213 -34.23 25.11 11.71
C VAL A 213 -35.63 25.30 11.15
N ASN A 214 -35.88 24.95 9.88
CA ASN A 214 -37.20 25.03 9.27
C ASN A 214 -38.23 24.12 9.98
N TYR A 215 -37.83 22.88 10.30
CA TYR A 215 -38.67 21.94 11.03
C TYR A 215 -38.97 22.42 12.45
N ASP A 216 -37.98 22.95 13.17
CA ASP A 216 -38.18 23.49 14.51
C ASP A 216 -39.17 24.66 14.50
N GLN A 217 -39.02 25.57 13.52
CA GLN A 217 -39.95 26.68 13.34
C GLN A 217 -41.36 26.20 12.96
N LYS A 218 -41.49 25.19 12.09
CA LYS A 218 -42.79 24.59 11.76
C LYS A 218 -43.42 23.89 12.96
N SER A 219 -42.63 23.24 13.81
CA SER A 219 -43.10 22.63 15.06
C SER A 219 -43.69 23.70 15.98
N HIS A 220 -42.97 24.80 16.17
CA HIS A 220 -43.43 25.91 16.99
C HIS A 220 -44.72 26.57 16.44
N GLU A 221 -44.83 26.76 15.13
CA GLU A 221 -46.07 27.24 14.49
C GLU A 221 -47.26 26.30 14.74
N VAL A 222 -47.03 24.98 14.75
CA VAL A 222 -48.07 23.98 15.02
C VAL A 222 -48.49 24.03 16.49
N GLU A 223 -47.55 24.16 17.41
CA GLU A 223 -47.83 24.32 18.84
C GLU A 223 -48.66 25.58 19.13
N GLU A 224 -48.29 26.72 18.55
CA GLU A 224 -49.06 27.96 18.71
C GLU A 224 -50.47 27.83 18.13
N LYS A 225 -50.63 27.23 16.94
CA LYS A 225 -51.96 26.95 16.37
C LYS A 225 -52.78 25.99 17.24
N SER A 226 -52.14 25.00 17.83
CA SER A 226 -52.78 24.06 18.77
C SER A 226 -53.29 24.80 20.01
N ARG A 227 -52.47 25.69 20.57
CA ARG A 227 -52.85 26.54 21.72
C ARG A 227 -54.04 27.44 21.40
N VAL A 228 -54.04 28.09 20.23
CA VAL A 228 -55.18 28.91 19.79
C VAL A 228 -56.45 28.07 19.62
N ASN A 229 -56.35 26.87 19.05
CA ASN A 229 -57.50 25.96 18.93
C ASN A 229 -58.04 25.52 20.30
N GLN A 230 -57.17 25.26 21.28
CA GLN A 230 -57.59 24.94 22.63
C GLN A 230 -58.34 26.12 23.27
N GLN A 231 -57.84 27.34 23.14
CA GLN A 231 -58.51 28.55 23.63
C GLN A 231 -59.90 28.74 23.00
N LEU A 232 -60.01 28.59 21.68
CA LEU A 232 -61.31 28.67 20.99
C LEU A 232 -62.29 27.59 21.47
N THR A 233 -61.78 26.39 21.77
CA THR A 233 -62.59 25.30 22.31
C THR A 233 -63.11 25.63 23.72
N GLU A 234 -62.28 26.21 24.58
CA GLU A 234 -62.67 26.66 25.92
C GLU A 234 -63.71 27.80 25.86
N GLU A 235 -63.52 28.80 24.98
CA GLU A 235 -64.48 29.88 24.79
C GLU A 235 -65.84 29.35 24.32
N LEU A 236 -65.85 28.39 23.39
CA LEU A 236 -67.07 27.78 22.88
C LEU A 236 -67.80 26.97 23.97
N ALA A 237 -67.06 26.25 24.83
CA ALA A 237 -67.63 25.58 26.00
C ALA A 237 -68.23 26.58 27.00
N GLN A 238 -67.56 27.71 27.23
CA GLN A 238 -68.04 28.75 28.14
C GLN A 238 -69.33 29.41 27.62
N LYS A 239 -69.38 29.77 26.33
CA LYS A 239 -70.60 30.32 25.69
C LYS A 239 -71.79 29.36 25.75
N THR A 240 -71.54 28.07 25.57
CA THR A 240 -72.56 27.03 25.70
C THR A 240 -73.17 27.01 27.10
N THR A 241 -72.34 27.17 28.13
CA THR A 241 -72.80 27.22 29.53
C THR A 241 -73.67 28.46 29.81
N THR A 242 -73.25 29.63 29.34
CA THR A 242 -74.02 30.88 29.50
C THR A 242 -75.41 30.80 28.85
N LEU A 243 -75.51 30.16 27.69
CA LEU A 243 -76.79 29.97 27.00
C LEU A 243 -77.79 29.18 27.86
N VAL A 244 -77.33 28.11 28.50
CA VAL A 244 -78.16 27.26 29.38
C VAL A 244 -78.66 28.03 30.59
N THR A 245 -77.85 28.92 31.17
CA THR A 245 -78.28 29.76 32.32
C THR A 245 -79.38 30.75 31.92
N VAL A 246 -79.24 31.45 30.81
CA VAL A 246 -80.27 32.39 30.31
C VAL A 246 -81.59 31.66 30.03
N GLN A 247 -81.51 30.44 29.49
CA GLN A 247 -82.68 29.62 29.24
C GLN A 247 -83.47 29.31 30.53
N ARG A 248 -82.79 29.12 31.67
CA ARG A 248 -83.42 28.88 33.00
C ARG A 248 -84.06 30.14 33.59
N GLU A 249 -83.43 31.29 33.47
CA GLU A 249 -83.96 32.55 34.01
C GLU A 249 -85.27 32.95 33.32
N LEU A 250 -85.36 32.70 32.01
CA LEU A 250 -86.56 32.94 31.22
C LEU A 250 -87.77 32.12 31.74
N THR A 251 -87.54 30.89 32.19
CA THR A 251 -88.61 30.04 32.74
C THR A 251 -89.13 30.52 34.10
N LEU A 252 -88.26 31.04 34.96
CA LEU A 252 -88.64 31.52 36.30
C LEU A 252 -89.52 32.79 36.26
N LEU A 253 -89.25 33.70 35.33
CA LEU A 253 -90.02 34.93 35.18
C LEU A 253 -91.46 34.69 34.71
N GLN A 254 -91.76 33.53 34.11
CA GLN A 254 -93.11 33.16 33.72
C GLN A 254 -94.00 32.79 34.93
N GLU A 255 -93.41 32.43 36.08
CA GLU A 255 -94.12 31.91 37.25
C GLU A 255 -94.57 33.01 38.24
N LEU A 256 -93.89 34.15 38.28
CA LEU A 256 -94.12 35.22 39.26
C LEU A 256 -95.28 36.19 38.95
N LYS A 257 -95.98 36.01 37.82
CA LYS A 257 -97.05 36.92 37.36
C LYS A 257 -98.42 36.69 38.07
N ALA A 258 -98.52 35.77 39.04
CA ALA A 258 -99.78 35.38 39.68
C ALA A 258 -99.88 35.78 41.17
N ASN A 259 -100.76 36.75 41.48
CA ASN A 259 -101.48 36.99 42.77
C ASN A 259 -101.18 38.29 43.55
N GLY A 260 -102.25 38.96 44.05
CA GLY A 260 -102.23 40.07 45.02
C GLY A 260 -103.63 40.48 45.54
N VAL A 261 -103.65 41.39 46.55
CA VAL A 261 -104.65 42.47 46.89
C VAL A 261 -105.28 42.52 48.32
N MET A 262 -105.13 43.72 48.96
CA MET A 262 -105.94 44.65 49.84
C MET A 262 -106.73 44.19 51.10
N GLU A 263 -106.88 44.92 52.23
CA GLU A 263 -107.17 46.34 52.66
C GLU A 263 -108.69 46.75 52.69
N GLU A 264 -109.42 46.64 53.83
CA GLU A 264 -110.82 47.16 53.98
C GLU A 264 -111.46 47.29 55.43
N GLU A 265 -110.74 47.67 56.51
CA GLU A 265 -111.27 47.52 57.92
C GLU A 265 -111.68 48.78 58.74
N PHE A 266 -111.70 49.99 58.18
CA PHE A 266 -111.75 51.19 59.05
C PHE A 266 -113.13 51.66 59.54
N THR A 267 -114.24 51.16 58.98
CA THR A 267 -115.59 51.68 59.29
C THR A 267 -116.25 51.00 60.50
N VAL A 268 -115.93 49.72 60.74
CA VAL A 268 -116.40 48.94 61.90
C VAL A 268 -115.90 49.54 63.22
N ALA A 269 -114.76 50.22 63.19
CA ALA A 269 -114.07 50.75 64.35
C ALA A 269 -114.87 51.79 65.17
N ARG A 270 -115.83 52.49 64.57
CA ARG A 270 -116.41 53.68 65.22
C ARG A 270 -117.54 53.40 66.21
N LEU A 271 -118.38 52.40 65.95
CA LEU A 271 -119.49 52.00 66.84
C LEU A 271 -119.00 51.18 68.05
N TYR A 272 -117.86 50.53 67.87
CA TYR A 272 -117.09 49.88 68.92
C TYR A 272 -116.77 50.83 70.10
N ILE A 273 -116.58 52.13 69.83
CA ILE A 273 -116.03 53.14 70.77
C ILE A 273 -116.88 53.41 72.03
N SER A 274 -118.20 53.19 72.01
CA SER A 274 -119.04 53.44 73.20
C SER A 274 -119.18 52.23 74.13
N LYS A 275 -119.39 51.03 73.58
CA LYS A 275 -119.31 49.76 74.33
C LYS A 275 -117.91 49.57 74.93
N MET A 276 -116.91 50.02 74.17
CA MET A 276 -115.55 50.21 74.61
C MET A 276 -115.43 50.93 75.95
N LYS A 277 -116.31 51.84 76.38
CA LYS A 277 -116.07 52.63 77.61
C LYS A 277 -116.29 51.88 78.93
N SER A 278 -117.28 50.99 79.02
CA SER A 278 -117.48 50.12 80.19
C SER A 278 -116.62 48.86 80.09
N GLU A 279 -116.46 48.35 78.87
CA GLU A 279 -115.41 47.41 78.53
C GLU A 279 -114.05 48.00 78.94
N ILE A 280 -113.76 49.30 78.77
CA ILE A 280 -112.50 49.98 79.14
C ILE A 280 -112.19 49.79 80.61
N LYS A 281 -113.18 49.80 81.52
CA LYS A 281 -112.90 49.69 82.96
C LYS A 281 -112.54 48.25 83.36
N SER A 282 -113.23 47.26 82.78
CA SER A 282 -112.89 45.84 82.93
C SER A 282 -111.60 45.48 82.19
N LEU A 283 -111.44 46.05 80.99
CA LEU A 283 -110.22 46.06 80.18
C LEU A 283 -109.08 46.78 80.90
N VAL A 284 -109.29 47.73 81.81
CA VAL A 284 -108.21 48.36 82.58
C VAL A 284 -107.68 47.37 83.62
N ASN A 285 -108.54 46.64 84.31
CA ASN A 285 -108.10 45.59 85.24
C ASN A 285 -107.50 44.40 84.51
N ARG A 286 -108.10 44.00 83.38
CA ARG A 286 -107.55 42.98 82.50
C ARG A 286 -106.29 43.47 81.80
N SER A 287 -106.16 44.76 81.48
CA SER A 287 -104.95 45.42 80.96
C SER A 287 -103.87 45.35 82.01
N LYS A 288 -104.17 45.56 83.29
CA LYS A 288 -103.18 45.44 84.36
C LYS A 288 -102.66 44.01 84.53
N GLN A 289 -103.54 43.01 84.46
CA GLN A 289 -103.14 41.59 84.44
C GLN A 289 -102.41 41.20 83.15
N LEU A 290 -102.86 41.71 82.01
CA LEU A 290 -102.21 41.52 80.72
C LEU A 290 -100.87 42.25 80.69
N GLU A 291 -100.69 43.38 81.35
CA GLU A 291 -99.43 44.13 81.48
C GLU A 291 -98.43 43.33 82.30
N THR A 292 -98.87 42.69 83.40
CA THR A 292 -97.99 41.78 84.15
C THR A 292 -97.65 40.53 83.36
N SER A 293 -98.63 39.91 82.69
CA SER A 293 -98.39 38.74 81.83
C SER A 293 -97.55 39.11 80.62
N GLN A 294 -97.71 40.31 80.05
CA GLN A 294 -96.99 40.86 78.92
C GLN A 294 -95.57 41.20 79.34
N ALA A 295 -95.37 41.74 80.54
CA ALA A 295 -94.04 41.94 81.12
C ALA A 295 -93.32 40.60 81.29
N ASP A 296 -94.01 39.56 81.77
CA ASP A 296 -93.43 38.22 81.92
C ASP A 296 -93.15 37.55 80.55
N THR A 297 -94.04 37.68 79.55
CA THR A 297 -93.77 37.20 78.20
C THR A 297 -92.69 38.02 77.51
N SER A 298 -92.62 39.34 77.72
CA SER A 298 -91.53 40.19 77.22
C SER A 298 -90.20 39.79 77.81
N ARG A 299 -90.13 39.45 79.12
CA ARG A 299 -88.91 38.92 79.73
C ARG A 299 -88.50 37.58 79.10
N LYS A 300 -89.46 36.69 78.80
CA LYS A 300 -89.20 35.41 78.10
C LYS A 300 -88.78 35.62 76.65
N ILE A 301 -89.42 36.53 75.92
CA ILE A 301 -89.05 36.90 74.55
C ILE A 301 -87.63 37.47 74.53
N GLN A 302 -87.30 38.39 75.44
CA GLN A 302 -85.94 38.93 75.56
C GLN A 302 -84.90 37.87 75.93
N ALA A 303 -85.27 36.88 76.74
CA ALA A 303 -84.38 35.74 77.02
C ALA A 303 -84.16 34.88 75.77
N ASN A 304 -85.23 34.54 75.06
CA ASN A 304 -85.18 33.76 73.82
C ASN A 304 -84.45 34.52 72.70
N GLU A 305 -84.59 35.84 72.59
CA GLU A 305 -83.87 36.70 71.64
C GLU A 305 -82.37 36.69 71.93
N LYS A 306 -81.98 36.73 73.22
CA LYS A 306 -80.57 36.60 73.62
C LYS A 306 -80.01 35.21 73.30
N GLU A 307 -80.77 34.15 73.57
CA GLU A 307 -80.38 32.77 73.21
C GLU A 307 -80.30 32.57 71.69
N LEU A 308 -81.24 33.14 70.93
CA LEU A 308 -81.23 33.11 69.47
C LEU A 308 -80.03 33.87 68.90
N ALA A 309 -79.73 35.05 69.43
CA ALA A 309 -78.54 35.82 69.04
C ALA A 309 -77.25 35.04 69.34
N SER A 310 -77.19 34.33 70.46
CA SER A 310 -76.07 33.45 70.80
C SER A 310 -75.94 32.28 69.80
N CYS A 311 -77.05 31.65 69.43
CA CYS A 311 -77.07 30.58 68.42
C CYS A 311 -76.66 31.10 67.03
N GLN A 312 -77.14 32.26 66.61
CA GLN A 312 -76.77 32.90 65.34
C GLN A 312 -75.28 33.21 65.27
N LEU A 313 -74.69 33.72 66.36
CA LEU A 313 -73.25 33.96 66.45
C LEU A 313 -72.46 32.66 66.34
N LEU A 314 -72.91 31.59 66.99
CA LEU A 314 -72.27 30.27 66.92
C LEU A 314 -72.33 29.68 65.50
N ILE A 315 -73.46 29.82 64.80
CA ILE A 315 -73.61 29.42 63.40
C ILE A 315 -72.66 30.22 62.52
N SER A 316 -72.56 31.53 62.71
CA SER A 316 -71.63 32.39 61.97
C SER A 316 -70.17 31.98 62.20
N GLN A 317 -69.79 31.65 63.44
CA GLN A 317 -68.47 31.11 63.75
C GLN A 317 -68.20 29.76 63.07
N HIS A 318 -69.16 28.83 63.09
CA HIS A 318 -69.02 27.55 62.40
C HIS A 318 -68.95 27.71 60.88
N GLN A 319 -69.75 28.61 60.28
CA GLN A 319 -69.70 28.91 58.85
C GLN A 319 -68.34 29.50 58.45
N ALA A 320 -67.80 30.44 59.23
CA ALA A 320 -66.46 30.99 58.99
C ALA A 320 -65.37 29.92 59.09
N LYS A 321 -65.49 29.01 60.06
CA LYS A 321 -64.55 27.90 60.24
C LYS A 321 -64.62 26.87 59.12
N ILE A 322 -65.81 26.53 58.63
CA ILE A 322 -65.99 25.65 57.47
C ILE A 322 -65.37 26.29 56.23
N LYS A 323 -65.60 27.59 56.02
CA LYS A 323 -65.03 28.32 54.88
C LYS A 323 -63.50 28.33 54.93
N SER A 324 -62.91 28.68 56.07
CA SER A 324 -61.44 28.70 56.20
C SER A 324 -60.80 27.31 56.06
N LEU A 325 -61.45 26.25 56.56
CA LEU A 325 -61.01 24.87 56.33
C LEU A 325 -61.12 24.46 54.87
N THR A 326 -62.19 24.88 54.18
CA THR A 326 -62.38 24.58 52.75
C THR A 326 -61.32 25.28 51.91
N ASP A 327 -61.06 26.56 52.17
CA ASP A 327 -60.03 27.35 51.50
C ASP A 327 -58.63 26.78 51.77
N TYR A 328 -58.36 26.34 53.01
CA TYR A 328 -57.11 25.67 53.37
C TYR A 328 -56.93 24.35 52.62
N MET A 329 -57.98 23.52 52.53
CA MET A 329 -57.93 22.25 51.81
C MET A 329 -57.74 22.45 50.30
N GLN A 330 -58.43 23.42 49.70
CA GLN A 330 -58.24 23.76 48.28
C GLN A 330 -56.84 24.30 48.00
N SER A 331 -56.32 25.17 48.86
CA SER A 331 -54.95 25.68 48.77
C SER A 331 -53.92 24.55 48.87
N LYS A 332 -54.07 23.63 49.84
CA LYS A 332 -53.19 22.46 49.99
C LYS A 332 -53.28 21.48 48.82
N MET A 333 -54.47 21.29 48.25
CA MET A 333 -54.66 20.45 47.07
C MET A 333 -54.03 21.07 45.81
N HIS A 334 -54.12 22.39 45.66
CA HIS A 334 -53.45 23.10 44.56
C HIS A 334 -51.93 23.04 44.73
N GLU A 335 -51.41 23.25 45.95
CA GLU A 335 -49.98 23.14 46.27
C GLU A 335 -49.44 21.73 45.99
N MET A 336 -50.20 20.68 46.34
CA MET A 336 -49.84 19.30 46.03
C MET A 336 -49.85 19.02 44.51
N SER A 337 -50.84 19.54 43.79
CA SER A 337 -50.89 19.39 42.32
C SER A 337 -49.75 20.13 41.61
N VAL A 338 -49.34 21.30 42.12
CA VAL A 338 -48.18 22.03 41.60
C VAL A 338 -46.90 21.25 41.89
N MET A 339 -46.70 20.78 43.13
CA MET A 339 -45.55 19.95 43.47
C MET A 339 -45.47 18.66 42.62
N ASP A 340 -46.60 17.99 42.38
CA ASP A 340 -46.62 16.77 41.56
C ASP A 340 -46.21 17.07 40.11
N LYS A 341 -46.69 18.17 39.53
CA LYS A 341 -46.30 18.63 38.18
C LYS A 341 -44.82 19.03 38.10
N GLU A 342 -44.31 19.72 39.12
CA GLU A 342 -42.89 20.10 39.20
C GLU A 342 -42.00 18.87 39.33
N LYS A 343 -42.41 17.88 40.12
CA LYS A 343 -41.69 16.62 40.31
C LYS A 343 -41.66 15.79 39.03
N GLU A 344 -42.77 15.76 38.29
CA GLU A 344 -42.86 15.10 36.98
C GLU A 344 -42.00 15.81 35.92
N HIS A 345 -41.99 17.15 35.90
CA HIS A 345 -41.09 17.93 35.04
C HIS A 345 -39.61 17.71 35.37
N MET A 346 -39.25 17.67 36.66
CA MET A 346 -37.89 17.38 37.10
C MET A 346 -37.45 15.96 36.72
N SER A 347 -38.34 14.96 36.84
CA SER A 347 -38.06 13.59 36.41
C SER A 347 -37.81 13.53 34.89
N ARG A 348 -38.65 14.19 34.09
CA ARG A 348 -38.48 14.23 32.63
C ARG A 348 -37.19 14.93 32.19
N LEU A 349 -36.80 15.99 32.90
CA LEU A 349 -35.53 16.68 32.64
C LEU A 349 -34.33 15.79 33.00
N GLN A 350 -34.39 15.07 34.13
CA GLN A 350 -33.36 14.09 34.50
C GLN A 350 -33.25 12.95 33.47
N ASP A 351 -34.37 12.37 33.05
CA ASP A 351 -34.40 11.30 32.05
C ASP A 351 -33.83 11.79 30.70
N ALA A 352 -34.18 13.01 30.29
CA ALA A 352 -33.66 13.61 29.06
C ALA A 352 -32.15 13.91 29.13
N GLU A 353 -31.65 14.33 30.29
CA GLU A 353 -30.23 14.57 30.51
C GLU A 353 -29.44 13.24 30.55
N GLU A 354 -30.00 12.20 31.18
CA GLU A 354 -29.42 10.86 31.21
C GLU A 354 -29.33 10.24 29.81
N ILE A 355 -30.39 10.34 28.99
CA ILE A 355 -30.39 9.89 27.60
C ILE A 355 -29.34 10.64 26.76
N LYS A 356 -29.18 11.95 26.96
CA LYS A 356 -28.14 12.72 26.27
C LYS A 356 -26.74 12.28 26.68
N MET A 357 -26.50 12.09 27.97
CA MET A 357 -25.20 11.62 28.49
C MET A 357 -24.87 10.21 28.00
N GLU A 358 -25.85 9.32 27.93
CA GLU A 358 -25.67 7.97 27.42
C GLU A 358 -25.43 7.96 25.91
N SER A 359 -26.15 8.79 25.15
CA SER A 359 -25.90 8.99 23.70
C SER A 359 -24.48 9.52 23.44
N HIS A 360 -24.00 10.48 24.23
CA HIS A 360 -22.62 10.96 24.13
C HIS A 360 -21.60 9.87 24.47
N ARG A 361 -21.82 9.09 25.53
CA ARG A 361 -20.96 7.93 25.87
C ARG A 361 -20.93 6.90 24.74
N GLU A 362 -22.08 6.55 24.18
CA GLU A 362 -22.18 5.58 23.10
C GLU A 362 -21.50 6.09 21.83
N SER A 363 -21.63 7.38 21.50
CA SER A 363 -20.94 8.02 20.38
C SER A 363 -19.42 7.98 20.56
N HIS A 364 -18.91 8.35 21.75
CA HIS A 364 -17.49 8.25 22.07
C HIS A 364 -16.99 6.81 22.02
N GLN A 365 -17.76 5.86 22.53
CA GLN A 365 -17.40 4.45 22.49
C GLN A 365 -17.37 3.89 21.07
N LYS A 366 -18.30 4.30 20.20
CA LYS A 366 -18.29 3.98 18.77
C LYS A 366 -17.05 4.59 18.08
N GLN A 367 -16.69 5.82 18.40
CA GLN A 367 -15.48 6.45 17.87
C GLN A 367 -14.21 5.73 18.32
N LEU A 368 -14.11 5.34 19.59
CA LEU A 368 -13.00 4.54 20.11
C LEU A 368 -12.94 3.16 19.45
N SER A 369 -14.08 2.50 19.18
CA SER A 369 -14.11 1.23 18.45
C SER A 369 -13.57 1.41 17.04
N ARG A 370 -14.02 2.43 16.30
CA ARG A 370 -13.53 2.71 14.94
C ARG A 370 -12.03 2.98 14.90
N LEU A 371 -11.52 3.76 15.85
CA LEU A 371 -10.08 4.04 15.95
C LEU A 371 -9.28 2.77 16.28
N ARG A 372 -9.80 1.88 17.13
CA ARG A 372 -9.17 0.57 17.40
C ARG A 372 -9.15 -0.31 16.16
N ASP A 373 -10.28 -0.41 15.46
CA ASP A 373 -10.38 -1.19 14.23
C ASP A 373 -9.42 -0.66 13.16
N GLU A 374 -9.31 0.67 13.02
CA GLU A 374 -8.37 1.31 12.10
C GLU A 374 -6.91 1.07 12.50
N ILE A 375 -6.58 1.15 13.79
CA ILE A 375 -5.24 0.81 14.30
C ILE A 375 -4.91 -0.65 13.97
N ASP A 376 -5.82 -1.59 14.21
CA ASP A 376 -5.62 -3.01 13.93
C ASP A 376 -5.49 -3.29 12.43
N GLU A 377 -6.20 -2.54 11.58
CA GLU A 377 -6.10 -2.64 10.13
C GLU A 377 -4.77 -2.06 9.61
N LYS A 378 -4.32 -0.92 10.15
CA LYS A 378 -2.99 -0.36 9.87
C LYS A 378 -1.87 -1.28 10.36
N GLN A 379 -2.04 -1.91 11.52
CA GLN A 379 -1.07 -2.85 12.08
C GLN A 379 -0.94 -4.10 11.19
N ARG A 380 -2.06 -4.66 10.72
CA ARG A 380 -2.05 -5.77 9.74
C ARG A 380 -1.37 -5.39 8.43
N ALA A 381 -1.66 -4.20 7.90
CA ALA A 381 -1.00 -3.72 6.69
C ALA A 381 0.52 -3.53 6.87
N LEU A 382 0.95 -3.06 8.05
CA LEU A 382 2.37 -2.95 8.40
C LEU A 382 3.04 -4.32 8.45
N ASP A 383 2.39 -5.33 9.04
CA ASP A 383 2.93 -6.68 9.12
C ASP A 383 3.01 -7.33 7.72
N GLU A 384 1.99 -7.18 6.87
CA GLU A 384 2.03 -7.64 5.48
C GLU A 384 3.15 -6.99 4.66
N LEU A 385 3.33 -5.67 4.80
CA LEU A 385 4.44 -4.96 4.15
C LEU A 385 5.80 -5.43 4.68
N ARG A 386 5.90 -5.77 5.96
CA ARG A 386 7.12 -6.29 6.58
C ARG A 386 7.48 -7.67 6.03
N ASP A 387 6.50 -8.56 5.93
CA ASP A 387 6.68 -9.90 5.38
C ASP A 387 7.03 -9.86 3.90
N MET A 388 6.37 -8.99 3.12
CA MET A 388 6.69 -8.81 1.70
C MET A 388 8.10 -8.24 1.51
N ASN A 389 8.51 -7.29 2.34
CA ASN A 389 9.87 -6.72 2.30
C ASN A 389 10.93 -7.78 2.68
N GLN A 390 10.67 -8.63 3.67
CA GLN A 390 11.54 -9.77 3.98
C GLN A 390 11.63 -10.76 2.81
N GLY A 391 10.50 -11.06 2.17
CA GLY A 391 10.45 -11.91 0.97
C GLY A 391 11.31 -11.36 -0.17
N LEU A 392 11.16 -10.06 -0.48
CA LEU A 392 11.97 -9.37 -1.49
C LEU A 392 13.46 -9.38 -1.15
N GLN A 393 13.83 -9.21 0.12
CA GLN A 393 15.24 -9.30 0.55
C GLN A 393 15.83 -10.70 0.37
N LEU A 394 15.06 -11.75 0.63
CA LEU A 394 15.50 -13.13 0.40
C LEU A 394 15.66 -13.42 -1.09
N GLU A 395 14.72 -12.94 -1.92
CA GLU A 395 14.79 -13.07 -3.38
C GLU A 395 15.99 -12.30 -3.94
N GLN A 396 16.24 -11.07 -3.47
CA GLN A 396 17.42 -10.30 -3.83
C GLN A 396 18.72 -11.03 -3.47
N LYS A 397 18.81 -11.60 -2.26
CA LYS A 397 19.99 -12.40 -1.85
C LYS A 397 20.17 -13.65 -2.71
N LYS A 398 19.08 -14.32 -3.07
CA LYS A 398 19.11 -15.49 -3.94
C LYS A 398 19.60 -15.11 -5.34
N LEU A 399 19.07 -14.03 -5.91
CA LEU A 399 19.46 -13.54 -7.22
C LEU A 399 20.93 -13.10 -7.25
N MET A 400 21.41 -12.45 -6.19
CA MET A 400 22.83 -12.13 -6.01
C MET A 400 23.71 -13.39 -5.99
N SER A 401 23.32 -14.42 -5.24
CA SER A 401 24.06 -15.69 -5.21
C SER A 401 24.06 -16.41 -6.56
N ASP A 402 22.95 -16.38 -7.29
CA ASP A 402 22.86 -17.00 -8.61
C ASP A 402 23.65 -16.20 -9.66
N TYR A 403 23.70 -14.88 -9.55
CA TYR A 403 24.56 -14.01 -10.35
C TYR A 403 26.05 -14.30 -10.10
N GLU A 404 26.47 -14.46 -8.84
CA GLU A 404 27.86 -14.82 -8.51
C GLU A 404 28.24 -16.19 -9.10
N LYS A 405 27.37 -17.20 -8.98
CA LYS A 405 27.63 -18.52 -9.59
C LYS A 405 27.75 -18.47 -11.10
N LEU A 406 26.85 -17.73 -11.77
CA LEU A 406 26.89 -17.57 -13.22
C LEU A 406 28.17 -16.85 -13.66
N LYS A 407 28.60 -15.85 -12.90
CA LYS A 407 29.86 -15.14 -13.14
C LYS A 407 31.07 -16.07 -12.98
N ASP A 408 31.09 -16.93 -11.96
CA ASP A 408 32.16 -17.91 -11.77
C ASP A 408 32.17 -18.96 -12.92
N GLU A 409 31.00 -19.42 -13.37
CA GLU A 409 30.87 -20.33 -14.52
C GLU A 409 31.32 -19.68 -15.84
N GLU A 410 31.03 -18.39 -16.04
CA GLU A 410 31.51 -17.60 -17.18
C GLU A 410 33.04 -17.51 -17.17
N GLN A 411 33.63 -17.15 -16.04
CA GLN A 411 35.09 -17.08 -15.90
C GLN A 411 35.78 -18.44 -16.12
N GLU A 412 35.17 -19.54 -15.66
CA GLU A 412 35.70 -20.88 -15.90
C GLU A 412 35.65 -21.23 -17.40
N LYS A 413 34.54 -20.92 -18.08
CA LYS A 413 34.42 -21.14 -19.52
C LYS A 413 35.40 -20.29 -20.32
N ASP A 414 35.59 -19.03 -19.95
CA ASP A 414 36.59 -18.16 -20.58
C ASP A 414 38.01 -18.72 -20.41
N ALA A 415 38.35 -19.20 -19.22
CA ALA A 415 39.63 -19.86 -18.99
C ALA A 415 39.79 -21.16 -19.82
N GLN A 416 38.72 -21.93 -20.00
CA GLN A 416 38.73 -23.10 -20.88
C GLN A 416 38.89 -22.71 -22.36
N LEU A 417 38.21 -21.67 -22.82
CA LEU A 417 38.33 -21.14 -24.17
C LEU A 417 39.75 -20.63 -24.45
N GLN A 418 40.35 -19.91 -23.51
CA GLN A 418 41.73 -19.43 -23.64
C GLN A 418 42.72 -20.60 -23.75
N LYS A 419 42.53 -21.67 -22.98
CA LYS A 419 43.34 -22.91 -23.12
C LYS A 419 43.17 -23.56 -24.49
N LEU A 420 41.94 -23.64 -24.99
CA LEU A 420 41.66 -24.21 -26.32
C LEU A 420 42.25 -23.35 -27.44
N ALA A 421 42.21 -22.03 -27.32
CA ALA A 421 42.83 -21.10 -28.26
C ALA A 421 44.34 -21.36 -28.37
N ILE A 422 45.05 -21.42 -27.24
CA ILE A 422 46.49 -21.71 -27.20
C ILE A 422 46.81 -23.09 -27.80
N LEU A 423 46.00 -24.11 -27.50
CA LEU A 423 46.18 -25.44 -28.11
C LEU A 423 45.96 -25.41 -29.62
N ASN A 424 45.01 -24.62 -30.09
CA ASN A 424 44.75 -24.47 -31.51
C ASN A 424 45.87 -23.71 -32.24
N GLU A 425 46.41 -22.65 -31.65
CA GLU A 425 47.59 -21.93 -32.17
C GLU A 425 48.79 -22.88 -32.29
N LYS A 426 49.10 -23.65 -31.24
CA LYS A 426 50.18 -24.65 -31.30
C LYS A 426 49.95 -25.68 -32.41
N ARG A 427 48.70 -26.07 -32.64
CA ARG A 427 48.33 -26.99 -33.71
C ARG A 427 48.52 -26.36 -35.09
N GLU A 428 48.15 -25.09 -35.28
CA GLU A 428 48.38 -24.38 -36.55
C GLU A 428 49.88 -24.14 -36.78
N GLN A 429 50.66 -23.77 -35.76
CA GLN A 429 52.12 -23.67 -35.85
C GLN A 429 52.74 -24.99 -36.32
N ALA A 430 52.35 -26.12 -35.71
CA ALA A 430 52.85 -27.43 -36.12
C ALA A 430 52.46 -27.77 -37.57
N LYS A 431 51.32 -27.30 -38.08
CA LYS A 431 50.95 -27.48 -39.49
C LYS A 431 51.79 -26.62 -40.42
N GLU A 432 52.09 -25.38 -40.04
CA GLU A 432 52.95 -24.49 -40.82
C GLU A 432 54.37 -25.04 -40.91
N ASP A 433 54.91 -25.53 -39.79
CA ASP A 433 56.22 -26.18 -39.75
C ASP A 433 56.26 -27.44 -40.65
N LEU A 434 55.21 -28.28 -40.58
CA LEU A 434 55.07 -29.45 -41.45
C LEU A 434 54.97 -29.05 -42.92
N LYS A 435 54.23 -27.98 -43.24
CA LYS A 435 54.12 -27.46 -44.61
C LYS A 435 55.47 -26.95 -45.12
N GLY A 436 56.24 -26.24 -44.30
CA GLY A 436 57.60 -25.81 -44.65
C GLY A 436 58.54 -26.98 -44.93
N LEU A 437 58.41 -28.07 -44.15
CA LEU A 437 59.13 -29.32 -44.41
C LEU A 437 58.67 -29.99 -45.71
N GLU A 438 57.36 -30.08 -45.95
CA GLU A 438 56.79 -30.61 -47.19
C GLU A 438 57.30 -29.86 -48.42
N ASP A 439 57.33 -28.51 -48.37
CA ASP A 439 57.86 -27.66 -49.45
C ASP A 439 59.36 -27.91 -49.68
N THR A 440 60.13 -28.11 -48.61
CA THR A 440 61.56 -28.44 -48.70
C THR A 440 61.78 -29.81 -49.33
N VAL A 441 61.03 -30.82 -48.88
CA VAL A 441 61.07 -32.17 -49.46
C VAL A 441 60.65 -32.14 -50.93
N ALA A 442 59.63 -31.36 -51.29
CA ALA A 442 59.21 -31.20 -52.68
C ALA A 442 60.31 -30.58 -53.56
N LYS A 443 61.05 -29.57 -53.06
CA LYS A 443 62.20 -28.98 -53.76
C LYS A 443 63.35 -29.97 -53.94
N GLU A 444 63.67 -30.75 -52.91
CA GLU A 444 64.70 -31.80 -52.97
C GLU A 444 64.30 -32.91 -53.96
N LEU A 445 63.04 -33.37 -53.92
CA LEU A 445 62.50 -34.33 -54.89
C LEU A 445 62.52 -33.78 -56.32
N GLN A 446 62.21 -32.50 -56.52
CA GLN A 446 62.30 -31.85 -57.82
C GLN A 446 63.76 -31.78 -58.31
N THR A 447 64.70 -31.50 -57.40
CA THR A 447 66.14 -31.49 -57.70
C THR A 447 66.64 -32.87 -58.07
N LEU A 448 66.27 -33.90 -57.31
CA LEU A 448 66.54 -35.30 -57.63
C LEU A 448 65.90 -35.71 -58.96
N HIS A 449 64.68 -35.25 -59.25
CA HIS A 449 64.03 -35.49 -60.53
C HIS A 449 64.80 -34.83 -61.69
N ASN A 450 65.29 -33.60 -61.51
CA ASN A 450 66.12 -32.90 -62.49
C ASN A 450 67.45 -33.63 -62.72
N LEU A 451 68.13 -34.04 -61.65
CA LEU A 451 69.37 -34.82 -61.73
C LEU A 451 69.14 -36.17 -62.40
N ARG A 452 68.06 -36.89 -62.04
CA ARG A 452 67.66 -38.14 -62.68
C ARG A 452 67.42 -37.93 -64.17
N ARG A 453 66.73 -36.87 -64.56
CA ARG A 453 66.47 -36.54 -65.97
C ARG A 453 67.76 -36.24 -66.73
N LEU A 454 68.68 -35.47 -66.16
CA LEU A 454 70.01 -35.22 -66.74
C LEU A 454 70.81 -36.52 -66.86
N PHE A 455 70.79 -37.36 -65.83
CA PHE A 455 71.45 -38.66 -65.83
C PHE A 455 70.87 -39.59 -66.89
N ILE A 456 69.53 -39.71 -66.99
CA ILE A 456 68.86 -40.47 -68.04
C ILE A 456 69.17 -39.88 -69.41
N GLN A 457 69.24 -38.56 -69.58
CA GLN A 457 69.59 -37.94 -70.85
C GLN A 457 71.04 -38.27 -71.26
N ASP A 458 71.98 -38.23 -70.31
CA ASP A 458 73.39 -38.61 -70.50
C ASP A 458 73.55 -40.13 -70.72
N LEU A 459 72.73 -40.94 -70.05
CA LEU A 459 72.64 -42.37 -70.29
C LEU A 459 72.04 -42.64 -71.67
N SER A 460 70.97 -41.95 -72.07
CA SER A 460 70.33 -42.04 -73.39
C SER A 460 71.23 -41.54 -74.51
N THR A 461 72.08 -40.52 -74.31
CA THR A 461 73.08 -40.13 -75.32
C THR A 461 74.23 -41.13 -75.41
N ARG A 462 74.59 -41.79 -74.30
CA ARG A 462 75.55 -42.91 -74.31
C ARG A 462 74.95 -44.19 -74.92
N VAL A 463 73.70 -44.51 -74.61
CA VAL A 463 72.89 -45.61 -75.13
C VAL A 463 72.54 -45.39 -76.60
N ALA A 464 72.28 -44.16 -77.05
CA ALA A 464 72.18 -43.82 -78.46
C ALA A 464 73.52 -43.97 -79.21
N ARG A 465 74.66 -43.99 -78.50
CA ARG A 465 75.97 -44.41 -79.05
C ARG A 465 76.23 -45.92 -78.86
N SER A 466 75.42 -46.65 -78.08
CA SER A 466 75.75 -48.01 -77.61
C SER A 466 74.57 -49.00 -77.62
N VAL A 467 73.54 -48.81 -78.45
CA VAL A 467 72.45 -49.78 -78.66
C VAL A 467 72.40 -50.17 -80.14
N GLU A 468 73.37 -50.99 -80.52
CA GLU A 468 73.05 -52.34 -80.98
C GLU A 468 73.09 -53.24 -79.73
N LEU A 469 72.11 -54.15 -79.59
CA LEU A 469 71.98 -55.26 -78.61
C LEU A 469 71.21 -54.96 -77.28
N ASP A 470 69.92 -55.31 -77.29
CA ASP A 470 69.16 -56.23 -76.39
C ASP A 470 69.58 -56.34 -74.90
N CYS A 471 68.75 -56.54 -73.88
CA CYS A 471 67.36 -57.00 -73.71
C CYS A 471 66.96 -56.84 -72.21
N ASP A 472 65.69 -57.11 -71.90
CA ASP A 472 65.00 -57.13 -70.61
C ASP A 472 65.75 -57.73 -69.39
N ASP A 473 65.46 -57.27 -68.17
CA ASP A 473 64.53 -57.98 -67.27
C ASP A 473 64.70 -57.67 -65.75
N GLU A 474 63.53 -57.67 -65.12
CA GLU A 474 63.07 -57.87 -63.74
C GLU A 474 64.05 -58.41 -62.65
N GLY A 475 64.00 -57.83 -61.44
CA GLY A 475 64.62 -58.45 -60.25
C GLY A 475 64.87 -57.56 -59.02
N GLY A 476 63.81 -57.04 -58.37
CA GLY A 476 63.93 -56.29 -57.11
C GLY A 476 64.37 -57.15 -55.91
N SER A 477 65.43 -56.70 -55.21
CA SER A 477 66.05 -57.34 -54.03
C SER A 477 65.08 -57.61 -52.86
N ALA A 478 65.33 -58.66 -52.06
CA ALA A 478 64.50 -59.08 -50.93
C ALA A 478 64.24 -57.99 -49.87
N ALA A 479 65.18 -57.06 -49.68
CA ALA A 479 65.02 -55.90 -48.80
C ALA A 479 64.00 -54.88 -49.36
N GLN A 480 63.95 -54.74 -50.68
CA GLN A 480 62.97 -53.91 -51.37
C GLN A 480 61.58 -54.55 -51.26
N LYS A 481 61.46 -55.88 -51.37
CA LYS A 481 60.20 -56.60 -51.13
C LYS A 481 59.68 -56.40 -49.70
N GLN A 482 60.53 -56.52 -48.66
CA GLN A 482 60.10 -56.25 -47.28
C GLN A 482 59.66 -54.80 -47.06
N LYS A 483 60.37 -53.84 -47.67
CA LYS A 483 59.99 -52.41 -47.57
C LYS A 483 58.70 -52.11 -48.32
N ILE A 484 58.48 -52.74 -49.48
CA ILE A 484 57.23 -52.69 -50.22
C ILE A 484 56.10 -53.27 -49.36
N THR A 485 56.28 -54.46 -48.78
CA THR A 485 55.27 -55.09 -47.90
C THR A 485 54.94 -54.24 -46.67
N PHE A 486 55.93 -53.55 -46.08
CA PHE A 486 55.68 -52.64 -44.96
C PHE A 486 54.87 -51.40 -45.39
N LEU A 487 55.22 -50.81 -46.52
CA LEU A 487 54.50 -49.66 -47.09
C LEU A 487 53.09 -50.05 -47.55
N GLU A 488 52.92 -51.23 -48.13
CA GLU A 488 51.62 -51.80 -48.50
C GLU A 488 50.74 -51.97 -47.26
N ASN A 489 51.27 -52.54 -46.17
CA ASN A 489 50.53 -52.68 -44.91
C ASN A 489 50.15 -51.33 -44.30
N ASN A 490 51.07 -50.36 -44.30
CA ASN A 490 50.78 -49.03 -43.75
C ASN A 490 49.73 -48.30 -44.60
N LEU A 491 49.84 -48.38 -45.94
CA LEU A 491 48.87 -47.85 -46.87
C LEU A 491 47.50 -48.53 -46.71
N GLU A 492 47.47 -49.84 -46.47
CA GLU A 492 46.24 -50.60 -46.22
C GLU A 492 45.58 -50.17 -44.90
N GLN A 493 46.36 -49.98 -43.83
CA GLN A 493 45.84 -49.48 -42.56
C GLN A 493 45.30 -48.05 -42.69
N LEU A 494 46.04 -47.15 -43.35
CA LEU A 494 45.60 -45.78 -43.58
C LEU A 494 44.32 -45.74 -44.42
N THR A 495 44.22 -46.62 -45.42
CA THR A 495 43.01 -46.79 -46.23
C THR A 495 41.82 -47.30 -45.40
N LYS A 496 42.05 -48.20 -44.43
CA LYS A 496 40.99 -48.69 -43.52
C LYS A 496 40.47 -47.57 -42.62
N VAL A 497 41.37 -46.79 -42.01
CA VAL A 497 41.00 -45.63 -41.18
C VAL A 497 40.27 -44.57 -42.00
N HIS A 498 40.77 -44.25 -43.20
CA HIS A 498 40.11 -43.30 -44.09
C HIS A 498 38.70 -43.78 -44.48
N LYS A 499 38.55 -45.06 -44.88
CA LYS A 499 37.24 -45.65 -45.18
C LYS A 499 36.30 -45.66 -43.96
N GLN A 500 36.82 -45.82 -42.75
CA GLN A 500 36.03 -45.77 -41.53
C GLN A 500 35.57 -44.34 -41.23
N LEU A 501 36.47 -43.36 -41.26
CA LEU A 501 36.13 -41.95 -41.05
C LEU A 501 35.13 -41.43 -42.09
N VAL A 502 35.24 -41.86 -43.36
CA VAL A 502 34.27 -41.50 -44.39
C VAL A 502 32.89 -42.11 -44.10
N ARG A 503 32.82 -43.34 -43.59
CA ARG A 503 31.57 -43.98 -43.16
C ARG A 503 30.97 -43.27 -41.94
N ASP A 504 31.77 -43.03 -40.90
CA ASP A 504 31.32 -42.32 -39.70
C ASP A 504 30.88 -40.89 -40.04
N ASN A 505 31.56 -40.19 -40.96
CA ASN A 505 31.15 -38.87 -41.42
C ASN A 505 29.84 -38.90 -42.20
N ALA A 506 29.61 -39.94 -43.01
CA ALA A 506 28.33 -40.15 -43.70
C ALA A 506 27.20 -40.44 -42.70
N ASP A 507 27.44 -41.28 -41.70
CA ASP A 507 26.47 -41.60 -40.65
C ASP A 507 26.13 -40.36 -39.81
N LEU A 508 27.12 -39.56 -39.42
CA LEU A 508 26.92 -38.29 -38.72
C LEU A 508 26.12 -37.28 -39.55
N ARG A 509 26.37 -37.20 -40.87
CA ARG A 509 25.59 -36.37 -41.80
C ARG A 509 24.13 -36.82 -41.91
N CYS A 510 23.85 -38.11 -41.71
CA CYS A 510 22.48 -38.64 -41.68
C CYS A 510 21.80 -38.48 -40.31
N GLU A 511 22.55 -38.50 -39.21
CA GLU A 511 22.03 -38.31 -37.84
C GLU A 511 21.77 -36.84 -37.48
N LEU A 512 22.59 -35.91 -37.99
CA LEU A 512 22.44 -34.47 -37.71
C LEU A 512 21.02 -33.95 -38.03
N PRO A 513 20.42 -34.22 -39.21
CA PRO A 513 19.06 -33.78 -39.51
C PRO A 513 17.99 -34.42 -38.61
N LYS A 514 18.21 -35.63 -38.09
CA LYS A 514 17.27 -36.29 -37.17
C LYS A 514 17.30 -35.61 -35.80
N LEU A 515 18.50 -35.29 -35.30
CA LEU A 515 18.67 -34.55 -34.04
C LEU A 515 18.10 -33.13 -34.17
N GLU A 516 18.33 -32.44 -35.28
CA GLU A 516 17.74 -31.12 -35.55
C GLU A 516 16.21 -31.16 -35.61
N LYS A 517 15.62 -32.18 -36.24
CA LYS A 517 14.14 -32.36 -36.26
C LYS A 517 13.61 -32.62 -34.86
N ARG A 518 14.28 -33.45 -34.06
CA ARG A 518 13.92 -33.69 -32.65
C ARG A 518 14.00 -32.42 -31.83
N LEU A 519 15.08 -31.65 -31.97
CA LEU A 519 15.28 -30.38 -31.28
C LEU A 519 14.17 -29.37 -31.64
N ARG A 520 13.85 -29.24 -32.93
CA ARG A 520 12.73 -28.38 -33.39
C ARG A 520 11.39 -28.83 -32.84
N ALA A 521 11.08 -30.13 -32.87
CA ALA A 521 9.84 -30.65 -32.29
C ALA A 521 9.77 -30.39 -30.78
N THR A 522 10.89 -30.50 -30.05
CA THR A 522 10.92 -30.16 -28.63
C THR A 522 10.76 -28.67 -28.37
N ALA A 523 11.37 -27.81 -29.19
CA ALA A 523 11.23 -26.37 -29.09
C ALA A 523 9.78 -25.91 -29.34
N GLU A 524 9.13 -26.44 -30.37
CA GLU A 524 7.72 -26.14 -30.66
C GLU A 524 6.78 -26.65 -29.56
N ARG A 525 7.06 -27.84 -28.98
CA ARG A 525 6.30 -28.34 -27.82
C ARG A 525 6.46 -27.43 -26.60
N VAL A 526 7.68 -26.94 -26.33
CA VAL A 526 7.92 -25.98 -25.22
C VAL A 526 7.16 -24.70 -25.47
N LYS A 527 7.23 -24.13 -26.68
CA LYS A 527 6.49 -22.92 -27.07
C LYS A 527 4.98 -23.09 -26.94
N ALA A 528 4.43 -24.25 -27.31
CA ALA A 528 3.02 -24.56 -27.14
C ALA A 528 2.61 -24.67 -25.66
N LEU A 529 3.45 -25.27 -24.82
CA LEU A 529 3.23 -25.36 -23.37
C LEU A 529 3.31 -23.99 -22.69
N GLU A 530 4.25 -23.14 -23.09
CA GLU A 530 4.34 -21.76 -22.60
C GLU A 530 3.12 -20.93 -23.01
N ALA A 531 2.62 -21.13 -24.23
CA ALA A 531 1.37 -20.50 -24.68
C ALA A 531 0.16 -20.95 -23.86
N ALA A 532 0.00 -22.26 -23.65
CA ALA A 532 -1.07 -22.82 -22.83
C ALA A 532 -0.98 -22.34 -21.37
N LEU A 533 0.22 -22.24 -20.80
CA LEU A 533 0.43 -21.74 -19.45
C LEU A 533 0.05 -20.26 -19.33
N ARG A 534 0.42 -19.44 -20.33
CA ARG A 534 0.04 -18.02 -20.40
C ARG A 534 -1.48 -17.88 -20.48
N GLU A 535 -2.13 -18.65 -21.34
CA GLU A 535 -3.59 -18.64 -21.49
C GLU A 535 -4.31 -19.10 -20.21
N ALA A 536 -3.82 -20.15 -19.54
CA ALA A 536 -4.35 -20.59 -18.26
C ALA A 536 -4.23 -19.52 -17.17
N LYS A 537 -3.09 -18.81 -17.12
CA LYS A 537 -2.89 -17.67 -16.20
C LYS A 537 -3.83 -16.51 -16.51
N GLU A 538 -4.05 -16.19 -17.78
CA GLU A 538 -5.01 -15.15 -18.16
C GLU A 538 -6.45 -15.55 -17.86
N ASN A 539 -6.83 -16.81 -18.11
CA ASN A 539 -8.17 -17.31 -17.80
C ASN A 539 -8.46 -17.28 -16.30
N THR A 540 -7.52 -17.74 -15.46
CA THR A 540 -7.64 -17.62 -14.00
C THR A 540 -7.73 -16.16 -13.53
N MET A 541 -6.99 -15.24 -14.14
CA MET A 541 -7.13 -13.80 -13.86
C MET A 541 -8.48 -13.23 -14.29
N ARG A 542 -9.01 -13.64 -15.45
CA ARG A 542 -10.35 -13.24 -15.93
C ARG A 542 -11.43 -13.76 -15.00
N ASP A 543 -11.34 -15.00 -14.55
CA ASP A 543 -12.28 -15.59 -13.61
C ASP A 543 -12.23 -14.88 -12.25
N ARG A 544 -11.03 -14.62 -11.71
CA ARG A 544 -10.87 -13.81 -10.50
C ARG A 544 -11.52 -12.44 -10.64
N LYS A 545 -11.38 -11.79 -11.80
CA LYS A 545 -12.03 -10.49 -12.08
C LYS A 545 -13.56 -10.61 -12.14
N ARG A 546 -14.10 -11.69 -12.74
CA ARG A 546 -15.55 -11.95 -12.76
C ARG A 546 -16.10 -12.22 -11.36
N TYR A 547 -15.43 -13.06 -10.58
CA TYR A 547 -15.81 -13.31 -9.19
C TYR A 547 -15.75 -12.04 -8.35
N GLN A 548 -14.72 -11.21 -8.52
CA GLN A 548 -14.62 -9.93 -7.83
C GLN A 548 -15.79 -9.01 -8.18
N GLN A 549 -16.12 -8.88 -9.47
CA GLN A 549 -17.27 -8.09 -9.93
C GLN A 549 -18.59 -8.62 -9.37
N GLU A 550 -18.78 -9.94 -9.30
CA GLU A 550 -19.99 -10.53 -8.74
C GLU A 550 -20.07 -10.34 -7.23
N VAL A 551 -18.95 -10.47 -6.51
CA VAL A 551 -18.85 -10.14 -5.08
C VAL A 551 -19.21 -8.66 -4.85
N ASP A 552 -18.71 -7.75 -5.67
CA ASP A 552 -19.00 -6.32 -5.53
C ASP A 552 -20.46 -5.99 -5.88
N ARG A 553 -21.06 -6.68 -6.87
CA ARG A 553 -22.52 -6.62 -7.10
C ARG A 553 -23.32 -7.14 -5.92
N ILE A 554 -22.92 -8.25 -5.31
CA ILE A 554 -23.59 -8.81 -4.14
C ILE A 554 -23.45 -7.84 -2.96
N LYS A 555 -22.27 -7.27 -2.73
CA LYS A 555 -22.05 -6.24 -1.71
C LYS A 555 -22.97 -5.05 -1.95
N GLU A 556 -23.09 -4.59 -3.19
CA GLU A 556 -23.99 -3.48 -3.53
C GLU A 556 -25.45 -3.84 -3.32
N ALA A 557 -25.90 -5.02 -3.77
CA ALA A 557 -27.25 -5.51 -3.55
C ALA A 557 -27.56 -5.69 -2.05
N VAL A 558 -26.59 -6.15 -1.24
CA VAL A 558 -26.72 -6.24 0.22
C VAL A 558 -26.76 -4.84 0.84
N ARG A 559 -25.94 -3.89 0.39
CA ARG A 559 -26.00 -2.48 0.82
C ARG A 559 -27.36 -1.87 0.50
N SER A 560 -27.85 -2.00 -0.73
CA SER A 560 -29.16 -1.52 -1.15
C SER A 560 -30.31 -2.21 -0.41
N LYS A 561 -30.22 -3.52 -0.15
CA LYS A 561 -31.24 -4.28 0.61
C LYS A 561 -31.22 -3.95 2.10
N ASN A 562 -30.04 -3.67 2.68
CA ASN A 562 -29.91 -3.18 4.05
C ASN A 562 -30.44 -1.74 4.18
N MET A 563 -30.23 -0.90 3.17
CA MET A 563 -30.84 0.43 3.08
C MET A 563 -32.38 0.33 2.94
N ALA A 564 -32.89 -0.59 2.11
CA ALA A 564 -34.33 -0.82 1.95
C ALA A 564 -35.00 -1.43 3.20
N ARG A 565 -34.29 -2.30 3.94
CA ARG A 565 -34.76 -2.85 5.23
C ARG A 565 -34.78 -1.83 6.36
N ARG A 566 -33.98 -0.76 6.26
CA ARG A 566 -33.98 0.34 7.24
C ARG A 566 -35.29 1.15 7.24
N GLY A 567 -36.17 0.95 6.25
CA GLY A 567 -37.50 1.56 6.19
C GLY A 567 -38.64 0.74 6.81
N HIS A 568 -38.46 -0.52 7.19
CA HIS A 568 -39.56 -1.38 7.66
C HIS A 568 -39.13 -2.42 8.71
N SER A 569 -38.52 -2.00 9.81
CA SER A 569 -38.61 -2.79 11.05
C SER A 569 -39.87 -2.36 11.79
N ALA A 570 -40.91 -3.20 11.74
CA ALA A 570 -42.00 -3.09 12.69
C ALA A 570 -41.42 -3.20 14.11
N GLN A 571 -41.63 -2.17 14.93
CA GLN A 571 -41.47 -2.27 16.38
C GLN A 571 -42.49 -3.31 16.88
N ILE A 572 -42.11 -4.58 16.91
CA ILE A 572 -42.73 -5.54 17.82
C ILE A 572 -42.10 -5.22 19.18
N GLY A 573 -42.87 -4.51 20.00
CA GLY A 573 -42.53 -4.31 21.40
C GLY A 573 -42.58 -5.66 22.11
N GLU A 574 -41.42 -6.30 22.24
CA GLU A 574 -41.24 -7.30 23.29
C GLU A 574 -41.07 -6.54 24.60
N THR A 575 -42.17 -6.35 25.32
CA THR A 575 -42.13 -5.95 26.73
C THR A 575 -41.64 -7.12 27.54
N TRP A 576 -40.32 -7.28 27.65
CA TRP A 576 -39.73 -8.12 28.68
C TRP A 576 -39.99 -7.45 30.03
N THR A 577 -40.73 -8.12 30.89
CA THR A 577 -40.96 -7.61 32.24
C THR A 577 -39.65 -7.66 33.02
N MET A 578 -39.43 -6.70 33.93
CA MET A 578 -38.22 -6.64 34.77
C MET A 578 -37.91 -7.95 35.52
N SER A 579 -38.90 -8.83 35.70
CA SER A 579 -38.74 -10.18 36.25
C SER A 579 -37.97 -11.13 35.32
N GLU A 580 -38.14 -11.03 34.01
CA GLU A 580 -37.49 -11.91 33.02
C GLU A 580 -36.03 -11.50 32.80
N TYR A 581 -35.75 -10.19 32.82
CA TYR A 581 -34.38 -9.66 32.77
C TYR A 581 -33.57 -10.04 34.03
N ALA A 582 -34.22 -10.06 35.20
CA ALA A 582 -33.58 -10.51 36.44
C ALA A 582 -33.28 -12.02 36.42
N ALA A 583 -34.17 -12.84 35.84
CA ALA A 583 -33.97 -14.28 35.72
C ALA A 583 -32.83 -14.65 34.75
N VAL A 584 -32.73 -13.96 33.61
CA VAL A 584 -31.65 -14.18 32.63
C VAL A 584 -30.30 -13.69 33.18
N LYS A 585 -30.29 -12.56 33.90
CA LYS A 585 -29.09 -12.03 34.54
C LYS A 585 -28.61 -12.90 35.71
N ALA A 586 -29.53 -13.51 36.46
CA ALA A 586 -29.20 -14.50 37.50
C ALA A 586 -28.65 -15.81 36.90
N LEU A 587 -29.16 -16.25 35.75
CA LEU A 587 -28.62 -17.42 35.03
C LEU A 587 -27.25 -17.14 34.43
N LEU A 588 -26.97 -15.92 33.95
CA LEU A 588 -25.64 -15.54 33.46
C LEU A 588 -24.59 -15.54 34.57
N TYR A 589 -24.92 -14.97 35.74
CA TYR A 589 -24.02 -14.98 36.90
C TYR A 589 -23.78 -16.40 37.46
N PHE A 590 -24.78 -17.30 37.36
CA PHE A 590 -24.65 -18.69 37.82
C PHE A 590 -23.80 -19.56 36.86
N LEU A 591 -23.74 -19.21 35.58
CA LEU A 591 -22.89 -19.89 34.57
C LEU A 591 -21.43 -19.41 34.61
N GLU A 592 -21.19 -18.17 35.06
CA GLU A 592 -19.86 -17.58 35.11
C GLU A 592 -19.04 -18.04 36.34
N ASP A 593 -19.70 -18.42 37.44
CA ASP A 593 -19.05 -18.93 38.66
C ASP A 593 -18.66 -20.43 38.61
N HIS A 594 -19.03 -21.16 37.56
CA HIS A 594 -18.76 -22.61 37.44
C HIS A 594 -17.87 -23.05 36.27
N ALA A 595 -17.33 -22.13 35.46
CA ALA A 595 -16.42 -22.49 34.37
C ALA A 595 -14.94 -22.53 34.81
N LYS A 596 -14.42 -23.74 35.10
CA LYS A 596 -12.97 -23.97 35.27
C LYS A 596 -12.22 -23.72 33.95
N PRO A 597 -11.04 -23.08 33.97
CA PRO A 597 -10.27 -22.82 32.75
C PRO A 597 -9.51 -24.08 32.30
N ILE A 598 -9.82 -24.59 31.11
CA ILE A 598 -9.05 -25.64 30.43
C ILE A 598 -7.94 -24.97 29.63
N ARG A 599 -6.69 -25.29 30.00
CA ARG A 599 -5.43 -24.93 29.33
C ARG A 599 -5.43 -25.48 27.89
N ALA A 600 -5.40 -24.61 26.88
CA ALA A 600 -5.13 -24.99 25.51
C ALA A 600 -3.64 -25.27 25.31
N GLY A 601 -3.31 -26.51 24.94
CA GLY A 601 -1.97 -26.95 24.61
C GLY A 601 -1.50 -26.40 23.27
N HIS A 602 -0.18 -26.16 23.19
CA HIS A 602 0.58 -25.99 21.96
C HIS A 602 0.24 -27.09 20.94
N HIS A 603 -0.14 -26.69 19.72
CA HIS A 603 0.09 -27.48 18.51
C HIS A 603 0.80 -26.60 17.49
N GLN A 604 2.07 -26.91 17.26
CA GLN A 604 2.87 -26.39 16.16
C GLN A 604 2.31 -26.95 14.84
N MET A 605 1.98 -26.06 13.90
CA MET A 605 1.80 -26.43 12.50
C MET A 605 3.16 -26.36 11.81
N ALA A 606 3.63 -27.52 11.35
CA ALA A 606 4.84 -27.70 10.56
C ALA A 606 4.60 -27.32 9.07
N PRO A 607 5.65 -27.00 8.29
CA PRO A 607 5.52 -26.48 6.92
C PRO A 607 5.19 -27.59 5.91
N PRO A 608 4.60 -27.27 4.73
CA PRO A 608 4.22 -28.28 3.77
C PRO A 608 5.47 -28.78 3.04
N THR A 609 5.73 -30.08 3.17
CA THR A 609 6.75 -30.78 2.40
C THR A 609 6.07 -31.43 1.20
N MET A 610 6.58 -31.15 0.00
CA MET A 610 6.28 -31.91 -1.22
C MET A 610 6.62 -33.39 -1.02
N ALA A 611 5.70 -34.29 -1.35
CA ALA A 611 6.03 -35.66 -1.70
C ALA A 611 4.99 -36.25 -2.66
N HIS A 612 5.49 -36.71 -3.80
CA HIS A 612 4.82 -37.60 -4.73
C HIS A 612 4.28 -38.86 -4.05
N SER A 613 3.08 -39.29 -4.42
CA SER A 613 2.78 -40.72 -4.56
C SER A 613 1.63 -40.93 -5.55
N VAL A 614 1.96 -41.54 -6.69
CA VAL A 614 1.02 -41.95 -7.74
C VAL A 614 0.85 -43.46 -7.64
N ARG A 615 -0.30 -43.91 -7.16
CA ARG A 615 -0.93 -45.25 -7.37
C ARG A 615 -2.26 -45.23 -6.60
N GLY A 616 -3.44 -45.63 -7.08
CA GLY A 616 -3.90 -46.31 -8.29
C GLY A 616 -5.30 -46.86 -7.96
N GLY A 617 -6.21 -46.87 -8.95
CA GLY A 617 -7.60 -47.39 -8.86
C GLY A 617 -8.61 -46.29 -9.16
N GLY A 618 -9.48 -46.33 -10.19
CA GLY A 618 -9.90 -47.41 -11.07
C GLY A 618 -11.39 -47.71 -10.85
N ALA A 619 -12.29 -47.13 -11.66
CA ALA A 619 -13.48 -47.77 -12.27
C ALA A 619 -14.58 -46.76 -12.71
N GLY A 620 -15.08 -46.96 -13.94
CA GLY A 620 -16.35 -46.44 -14.50
C GLY A 620 -16.17 -45.26 -15.48
N GLY A 621 -16.38 -45.33 -16.79
CA GLY A 621 -16.96 -46.35 -17.67
C GLY A 621 -18.03 -45.73 -18.58
N ALA A 622 -17.66 -45.34 -19.81
CA ALA A 622 -18.50 -45.18 -21.02
C ALA A 622 -17.56 -44.80 -22.20
N ALA A 623 -17.08 -45.74 -23.05
CA ALA A 623 -17.68 -46.22 -24.31
C ALA A 623 -17.89 -45.10 -25.36
N SER A 624 -17.45 -45.10 -26.64
CA SER A 624 -16.69 -45.92 -27.61
C SER A 624 -16.61 -45.06 -28.91
N PRO A 625 -16.13 -45.50 -30.10
CA PRO A 625 -14.86 -46.14 -30.46
C PRO A 625 -14.12 -45.42 -31.63
N GLN A 626 -12.82 -45.72 -31.83
CA GLN A 626 -12.18 -45.65 -33.15
C GLN A 626 -11.30 -46.90 -33.40
N PRO A 627 -11.14 -47.35 -34.66
CA PRO A 627 -10.52 -48.63 -34.98
C PRO A 627 -8.99 -48.56 -35.20
N VAL A 628 -8.33 -49.57 -34.63
CA VAL A 628 -7.33 -50.51 -35.20
C VAL A 628 -6.43 -50.07 -36.38
N SER A 629 -5.11 -50.08 -36.13
CA SER A 629 -4.07 -50.72 -36.96
C SER A 629 -2.70 -50.53 -36.27
N GLU A 630 -2.20 -51.54 -35.55
CA GLU A 630 -1.18 -52.52 -36.01
C GLU A 630 0.16 -51.94 -36.49
N GLY A 631 1.18 -52.14 -35.65
CA GLY A 631 2.49 -52.63 -36.10
C GLY A 631 3.50 -51.55 -36.50
N ILE A 632 4.82 -51.68 -36.36
CA ILE A 632 5.72 -52.83 -36.23
C ILE A 632 6.96 -52.29 -35.49
N ASN A 633 7.45 -53.08 -34.54
CA ASN A 633 8.76 -52.92 -33.94
C ASN A 633 9.79 -53.58 -34.85
N LEU A 634 10.81 -52.86 -35.31
CA LEU A 634 12.04 -53.42 -35.87
C LEU A 634 13.16 -52.37 -35.88
N LYS A 635 14.21 -52.69 -35.11
CA LYS A 635 15.62 -52.26 -35.19
C LYS A 635 15.97 -50.78 -35.08
#